data_AF-A0A9E3AE02-F1
#
_entry.id   AF-A0A9E3AE02-F1
#
_cell.length_a   1.000
_cell.length_b   1.000
_cell.length_c   1.000
_cell.angle_alpha   90.00
_cell.angle_beta   90.00
_cell.angle_gamma   90.00
#
_symmetry.space_group_name_H-M   'P 1'
#
loop_
_entity.id
_entity.type
_entity.pdbx_description
1 polymer ?
#
loop_
_entity_poly.entity_id
_entity_poly.type
_entity_poly.pdbx_seq_one_letter_code
_entity_poly.pdbx_strand_id
1 'polypeptide(L)'
;MLALGVPAAFASFASIVLAAAIAALITFGSYARRINMEGTILPRMGLIAVSSPSAGWIATLAVQEGETVEKDTLLYTLDMDTTTKGGKTQQQIINAETAEREMLTREAERKTQIDEEIQRQLRKKIDNLNMQIGQISGQIILHQSFYETINKEYNLFLNLLERRQATLNEMEAREQAWMQAQSKLEDLEGSKLRLIGELDDAQYQLTSIGISTADEIDGLKNRIFDIDEKLANSEARRSIEVRAPEAGVVTAIIGHPGQVVGSGAPMMKIVPKHAAMRAELLAPSNAIGFIHQGDRVLLRYSAFPYQKFGEYWGTVVAVSDAALTPEEVQSLMMGAQPSNHSATLGLLPTKDTGPFYRVIVKPDSQFVNVYGKNRKLPVNMQVQGYAILDRRPLYQWIVEPLYDVGRIAHRL
;
A
#
# COMPACT_ATOMS: atom_id res chain seq x y z
N MET A 1 -9.67 13.67 -99.53
CA MET A 1 -10.93 14.39 -99.23
C MET A 1 -11.87 13.44 -98.53
N LEU A 2 -12.14 13.63 -97.25
CA LEU A 2 -13.32 13.12 -96.55
C LEU A 2 -13.41 13.88 -95.22
N ALA A 3 -13.74 15.16 -95.32
CA ALA A 3 -14.26 15.91 -94.19
C ALA A 3 -15.65 15.33 -93.90
N LEU A 4 -15.74 14.37 -92.99
CA LEU A 4 -17.01 14.07 -92.33
C LEU A 4 -17.38 15.32 -91.54
N GLY A 5 -18.17 16.19 -92.18
CA GLY A 5 -18.77 17.35 -91.55
C GLY A 5 -19.70 16.85 -90.45
N VAL A 6 -19.18 16.77 -89.23
CA VAL A 6 -20.04 16.76 -88.04
C VAL A 6 -20.90 18.02 -88.17
N PRO A 7 -22.23 17.91 -88.24
CA PRO A 7 -23.07 19.08 -88.38
C PRO A 7 -22.73 20.05 -87.25
N ALA A 8 -22.52 21.33 -87.55
CA ALA A 8 -22.16 22.34 -86.55
C ALA A 8 -23.15 22.36 -85.36
N ALA A 9 -24.39 21.91 -85.58
CA ALA A 9 -25.41 21.68 -84.56
C ALA A 9 -25.04 20.59 -83.52
N PHE A 10 -24.35 19.52 -83.92
CA PHE A 10 -23.95 18.44 -83.02
C PHE A 10 -22.73 18.84 -82.17
N ALA A 11 -21.78 19.55 -82.76
CA ALA A 11 -20.63 20.11 -82.03
C ALA A 11 -21.06 21.19 -81.02
N SER A 12 -22.03 22.04 -81.37
CA SER A 12 -22.59 23.05 -80.45
C SER A 12 -23.43 22.42 -79.34
N PHE A 13 -24.26 21.42 -79.65
CA PHE A 13 -25.01 20.67 -78.62
C PHE A 13 -24.06 19.95 -77.64
N ALA A 14 -23.02 19.28 -78.16
CA ALA A 14 -22.01 18.61 -77.31
C ALA A 14 -21.26 19.62 -76.42
N SER A 15 -20.94 20.82 -76.93
CA SER A 15 -20.32 21.88 -76.15
C SER A 15 -21.24 22.41 -75.04
N ILE A 16 -22.53 22.60 -75.31
CA ILE A 16 -23.53 23.03 -74.32
C ILE A 16 -23.70 21.95 -73.24
N VAL A 17 -23.78 20.68 -73.62
CA VAL A 17 -23.88 19.56 -72.67
C VAL A 17 -22.64 19.46 -71.80
N LEU A 18 -21.44 19.63 -72.38
CA LEU A 18 -20.19 19.66 -71.62
C LEU A 18 -20.15 20.84 -70.65
N ALA A 19 -20.55 22.03 -71.09
CA ALA A 19 -20.63 23.22 -70.24
C ALA A 19 -21.65 23.04 -69.10
N ALA A 20 -22.81 22.44 -69.38
CA ALA A 20 -23.81 22.10 -68.37
C ALA A 20 -23.32 21.03 -67.38
N ALA A 21 -22.57 20.02 -67.86
CA ALA A 21 -21.97 18.98 -67.00
C ALA A 21 -20.86 19.54 -66.10
N ILE A 22 -20.03 20.45 -66.62
CA ILE A 22 -19.01 21.16 -65.83
C ILE A 22 -19.70 22.09 -64.82
N ALA A 23 -20.72 22.85 -65.23
CA ALA A 23 -21.48 23.70 -64.33
C ALA A 23 -22.13 22.86 -63.21
N ALA A 24 -22.75 21.72 -63.54
CA ALA A 24 -23.30 20.78 -62.58
C ALA A 24 -22.22 20.20 -61.65
N LEU A 25 -21.05 19.83 -62.17
CA LEU A 25 -19.95 19.32 -61.34
C LEU A 25 -19.37 20.41 -60.43
N ILE A 26 -19.37 21.68 -60.85
CA ILE A 26 -18.91 22.79 -60.01
C ILE A 26 -19.95 23.16 -58.94
N THR A 27 -21.25 23.04 -59.25
CA THR A 27 -22.33 23.33 -58.29
C THR A 27 -22.62 22.18 -57.32
N PHE A 28 -22.58 20.94 -57.79
CA PHE A 28 -22.87 19.73 -57.00
C PHE A 28 -21.62 19.00 -56.51
N GLY A 29 -20.47 19.23 -57.14
CA GLY A 29 -19.20 18.68 -56.68
C GLY A 29 -18.77 19.39 -55.41
N SER A 30 -18.39 18.60 -54.42
CA SER A 30 -17.81 19.09 -53.17
C SER A 30 -16.35 18.67 -53.07
N TYR A 31 -15.47 19.58 -52.67
CA TYR A 31 -14.11 19.25 -52.31
C TYR A 31 -14.02 19.09 -50.80
N ALA A 32 -13.59 17.91 -50.33
CA ALA A 32 -13.37 17.65 -48.92
C ALA A 32 -11.90 17.88 -48.60
N ARG A 33 -11.61 18.92 -47.80
CA ARG A 33 -10.26 19.16 -47.29
C ARG A 33 -9.92 18.06 -46.29
N ARG A 34 -8.78 17.40 -46.48
CA ARG A 34 -8.23 16.43 -45.52
C ARG A 34 -7.14 17.10 -44.71
N ILE A 35 -7.19 16.93 -43.39
CA ILE A 35 -6.10 17.33 -42.51
C ILE A 35 -5.40 16.08 -42.01
N ASN A 36 -4.09 16.07 -42.17
CA ASN A 36 -3.22 15.01 -41.72
C ASN A 36 -2.80 15.30 -40.29
N MET A 37 -2.94 14.30 -39.43
CA MET A 37 -2.48 14.32 -38.05
C MET A 37 -1.64 13.09 -37.81
N GLU A 38 -0.57 13.23 -37.03
CA GLU A 38 0.31 12.12 -36.66
C GLU A 38 0.24 11.91 -35.16
N GLY A 39 0.37 10.67 -34.71
CA GLY A 39 0.22 10.36 -33.29
C GLY A 39 0.58 8.93 -32.92
N THR A 40 0.23 8.55 -31.70
CA THR A 40 0.52 7.22 -31.14
C THR A 40 -0.72 6.59 -30.49
N ILE A 41 -0.72 5.25 -30.43
CA ILE A 41 -1.76 4.47 -29.75
C ILE A 41 -1.38 4.27 -28.30
N LEU A 42 -2.23 4.75 -27.40
CA LEU A 42 -2.05 4.66 -25.96
C LEU A 42 -3.27 4.02 -25.30
N PRO A 43 -3.09 3.22 -24.23
CA PRO A 43 -4.20 2.76 -23.41
C PRO A 43 -4.88 3.95 -22.71
N ARG A 44 -6.21 3.95 -22.60
CA ARG A 44 -6.97 5.01 -21.93
C ARG A 44 -6.53 5.26 -20.48
N MET A 45 -6.13 4.20 -19.77
CA MET A 45 -5.65 4.29 -18.37
C MET A 45 -4.15 4.54 -18.25
N GLY A 46 -3.44 4.76 -19.38
CA GLY A 46 -1.98 4.86 -19.39
C GLY A 46 -1.27 3.52 -19.21
N LEU A 47 0.06 3.57 -19.28
CA LEU A 47 0.93 2.44 -18.98
C LEU A 47 1.20 2.43 -17.47
N ILE A 48 1.07 1.27 -16.84
CA ILE A 48 1.48 1.11 -15.44
C ILE A 48 2.98 0.84 -15.44
N ALA A 49 3.76 1.83 -15.01
CA ALA A 49 5.19 1.64 -14.77
C ALA A 49 5.39 1.16 -13.33
N VAL A 50 5.91 -0.05 -13.18
CA VAL A 50 6.32 -0.58 -11.87
C VAL A 50 7.79 -0.19 -11.69
N SER A 51 8.08 0.51 -10.60
CA SER A 51 9.41 0.99 -10.23
C SER A 51 9.88 0.37 -8.92
N SER A 52 11.19 0.36 -8.69
CA SER A 52 11.75 -0.09 -7.42
C SER A 52 11.35 0.86 -6.27
N PRO A 53 10.74 0.38 -5.18
CA PRO A 53 10.38 1.23 -4.04
C PRO A 53 11.62 1.74 -3.29
N SER A 54 12.68 0.95 -3.24
CA SER A 54 13.93 1.26 -2.55
C SER A 54 15.14 0.87 -3.41
N ALA A 55 16.34 1.24 -2.96
CA ALA A 55 17.59 0.80 -3.59
C ALA A 55 17.97 -0.60 -3.09
N GLY A 56 18.45 -1.47 -3.98
CA GLY A 56 18.84 -2.84 -3.65
C GLY A 56 19.22 -3.68 -4.86
N TRP A 57 19.49 -4.96 -4.62
CA TRP A 57 19.79 -5.96 -5.63
C TRP A 57 18.51 -6.69 -6.03
N ILE A 58 18.29 -6.92 -7.32
CA ILE A 58 17.18 -7.75 -7.77
C ILE A 58 17.53 -9.21 -7.45
N ALA A 59 16.88 -9.80 -6.45
CA ALA A 59 17.16 -11.16 -6.01
C ALA A 59 16.59 -12.18 -6.99
N THR A 60 15.30 -12.04 -7.30
CA THR A 60 14.58 -12.93 -8.21
C THR A 60 13.56 -12.14 -9.01
N LEU A 61 13.30 -12.61 -10.23
CA LEU A 61 12.24 -12.14 -11.11
C LEU A 61 11.25 -13.29 -11.27
N ALA A 62 9.99 -13.05 -10.89
CA ALA A 62 8.95 -14.08 -10.84
C ALA A 62 8.08 -14.14 -12.12
N VAL A 63 8.21 -13.17 -13.02
CA VAL A 63 7.39 -13.02 -14.23
C VAL A 63 8.23 -12.90 -15.50
N GLN A 64 7.62 -13.23 -16.65
CA GLN A 64 8.23 -13.11 -17.97
C GLN A 64 7.53 -12.07 -18.84
N GLU A 65 8.24 -11.56 -19.87
CA GLU A 65 7.64 -10.68 -20.86
C GLU A 65 6.53 -11.39 -21.64
N GLY A 66 5.38 -10.73 -21.78
CA GLY A 66 4.17 -11.28 -22.40
C GLY A 66 3.25 -12.04 -21.45
N GLU A 67 3.66 -12.27 -20.20
CA GLU A 67 2.85 -12.96 -19.20
C GLU A 67 1.67 -12.11 -18.72
N THR A 68 0.54 -12.76 -18.46
CA THR A 68 -0.64 -12.11 -17.86
C THR A 68 -0.58 -12.24 -16.35
N VAL A 69 -0.62 -11.11 -15.65
CA VAL A 69 -0.59 -11.03 -14.19
C VAL A 69 -1.92 -10.54 -13.64
N GLU A 70 -2.32 -11.02 -12.46
CA GLU A 70 -3.45 -10.48 -11.70
C GLU A 70 -2.97 -9.44 -10.68
N LYS A 71 -3.90 -8.70 -10.09
CA LYS A 71 -3.58 -7.80 -8.98
C LYS A 71 -2.91 -8.58 -7.84
N ASP A 72 -1.91 -7.99 -7.22
CA ASP A 72 -1.12 -8.53 -6.10
C ASP A 72 -0.25 -9.77 -6.45
N THR A 73 -0.12 -10.10 -7.75
CA THR A 73 0.82 -11.14 -8.21
C THR A 73 2.26 -10.70 -7.97
N LEU A 74 3.10 -11.60 -7.45
CA LEU A 74 4.53 -11.34 -7.23
C LEU A 74 5.24 -11.08 -8.58
N LEU A 75 5.94 -9.95 -8.68
CA LEU A 75 6.68 -9.58 -9.89
C LEU A 75 8.17 -9.85 -9.72
N TYR A 76 8.76 -9.32 -8.66
CA TYR A 76 10.17 -9.51 -8.33
C TYR A 76 10.42 -9.29 -6.84
N THR A 77 11.53 -9.81 -6.35
CA THR A 77 11.99 -9.60 -4.97
C THR A 77 13.29 -8.79 -5.00
N LEU A 78 13.36 -7.75 -4.17
CA LEU A 78 14.54 -6.93 -3.96
C LEU A 78 15.24 -7.38 -2.67
N ASP A 79 16.53 -7.70 -2.72
CA ASP A 79 17.39 -7.89 -1.54
C ASP A 79 18.12 -6.56 -1.28
N MET A 80 17.88 -5.98 -0.11
CA MET A 80 18.44 -4.70 0.30
C MET A 80 19.67 -4.88 1.19
N ASP A 81 20.09 -6.12 1.46
CA ASP A 81 21.18 -6.42 2.35
C ASP A 81 22.52 -5.97 1.76
N THR A 82 23.27 -5.20 2.54
CA THR A 82 24.61 -4.77 2.19
C THR A 82 25.61 -5.80 2.70
N THR A 83 26.31 -6.47 1.78
CA THR A 83 27.39 -7.39 2.17
C THR A 83 28.61 -6.59 2.59
N THR A 84 29.00 -6.68 3.87
CA THR A 84 30.26 -6.13 4.38
C THR A 84 31.29 -7.26 4.53
N LYS A 85 32.55 -6.92 4.88
CA LYS A 85 33.61 -7.91 5.11
C LYS A 85 33.27 -8.96 6.19
N GLY A 86 32.25 -8.71 7.03
CA GLY A 86 31.75 -9.63 8.06
C GLY A 86 30.55 -10.49 7.63
N GLY A 87 30.10 -10.40 6.38
CA GLY A 87 28.92 -11.10 5.87
C GLY A 87 27.68 -10.21 5.73
N LYS A 88 26.50 -10.84 5.69
CA LYS A 88 25.18 -10.19 5.66
C LYS A 88 24.94 -9.46 6.98
N THR A 89 25.10 -8.14 6.98
CA THR A 89 25.11 -7.32 8.21
C THR A 89 23.73 -7.35 8.87
N GLN A 90 22.67 -7.35 8.07
CA GLN A 90 21.30 -7.38 8.57
C GLN A 90 20.96 -8.72 9.23
N GLN A 91 21.48 -9.84 8.71
CA GLN A 91 21.26 -11.15 9.30
C GLN A 91 21.94 -11.28 10.67
N GLN A 92 23.11 -10.66 10.87
CA GLN A 92 23.78 -10.66 12.16
C GLN A 92 23.01 -9.85 13.21
N ILE A 93 22.40 -8.74 12.82
CA ILE A 93 21.52 -7.95 13.70
C ILE A 93 20.31 -8.78 14.10
N ILE A 94 19.61 -9.40 13.15
CA ILE A 94 18.46 -10.28 13.42
C ILE A 94 18.86 -11.43 14.36
N ASN A 95 20.01 -12.07 14.13
CA ASN A 95 20.51 -13.14 14.99
C ASN A 95 20.85 -12.66 16.41
N ALA A 96 21.36 -11.43 16.56
CA ALA A 96 21.64 -10.84 17.87
C ALA A 96 20.35 -10.47 18.62
N GLU A 97 19.41 -9.83 17.93
CA GLU A 97 18.10 -9.43 18.47
C GLU A 97 17.26 -10.66 18.88
N THR A 98 17.26 -11.73 18.08
CA THR A 98 16.60 -13.00 18.42
C THR A 98 17.23 -13.66 19.65
N ALA A 99 18.57 -13.67 19.75
CA ALA A 99 19.25 -14.19 20.93
C ALA A 99 18.92 -13.37 22.19
N GLU A 100 18.84 -12.04 22.08
CA GLU A 100 18.44 -11.16 23.18
C GLU A 100 16.99 -11.41 23.62
N ARG A 101 16.06 -11.50 22.66
CA ARG A 101 14.66 -11.86 22.92
C ARG A 101 14.53 -13.18 23.68
N GLU A 102 15.26 -14.20 23.25
CA GLU A 102 15.26 -15.50 23.93
C GLU A 102 15.81 -15.40 25.36
N MET A 103 16.87 -14.61 25.58
CA MET A 103 17.41 -14.39 26.92
C MET A 103 16.38 -13.73 27.84
N LEU A 104 15.70 -12.69 27.38
CA LEU A 104 14.63 -12.03 28.15
C LEU A 104 13.45 -12.94 28.43
N THR A 105 13.08 -13.79 27.46
CA THR A 105 11.99 -14.76 27.65
C THR A 105 12.36 -15.78 28.73
N ARG A 106 13.58 -16.32 28.68
CA ARG A 106 14.10 -17.23 29.72
C ARG A 106 14.22 -16.56 31.09
N GLU A 107 14.55 -15.27 31.13
CA GLU A 107 14.59 -14.49 32.38
C GLU A 107 13.19 -14.34 32.98
N ALA A 108 12.18 -14.04 32.17
CA ALA A 108 10.79 -13.96 32.61
C ALA A 108 10.29 -15.30 33.16
N GLU A 109 10.51 -16.40 32.42
CA GLU A 109 10.15 -17.76 32.87
C GLU A 109 10.83 -18.11 34.20
N ARG A 110 12.12 -17.80 34.34
CA ARG A 110 12.87 -18.07 35.58
C ARG A 110 12.29 -17.28 36.76
N LYS A 111 11.93 -16.00 36.56
CA LYS A 111 11.31 -15.18 37.62
C LYS A 111 9.97 -15.75 38.05
N THR A 112 9.13 -16.18 37.12
CA THR A 112 7.84 -16.84 37.43
C THR A 112 8.05 -18.12 38.25
N GLN A 113 9.01 -18.97 37.86
CA GLN A 113 9.31 -20.19 38.61
C GLN A 113 9.80 -19.91 40.04
N ILE A 114 10.61 -18.86 40.22
CA ILE A 114 11.09 -18.44 41.55
C ILE A 114 9.93 -17.92 42.40
N ASP A 115 9.06 -17.08 41.86
CA ASP A 115 7.86 -16.58 42.55
C ASP A 115 6.94 -17.75 42.97
N GLU A 116 6.67 -18.70 42.08
CA GLU A 116 5.86 -19.88 42.40
C GLU A 116 6.45 -20.72 43.54
N GLU A 117 7.77 -20.85 43.64
CA GLU A 117 8.43 -21.54 44.75
C GLU A 117 8.33 -20.74 46.06
N ILE A 118 8.56 -19.41 46.01
CA ILE A 118 8.43 -18.53 47.17
C ILE A 118 6.99 -18.56 47.71
N GLN A 119 5.99 -18.46 46.83
CA GLN A 119 4.59 -18.55 47.22
C GLN A 119 4.25 -19.89 47.84
N ARG A 120 4.77 -21.00 47.30
CA ARG A 120 4.60 -22.34 47.89
C ARG A 120 5.21 -22.42 49.30
N GLN A 121 6.37 -21.83 49.53
CA GLN A 121 7.01 -21.79 50.85
C GLN A 121 6.22 -20.93 51.84
N LEU A 122 5.76 -19.75 51.43
CA LEU A 122 4.95 -18.86 52.26
C LEU A 122 3.60 -19.50 52.64
N ARG A 123 2.92 -20.17 51.69
CA ARG A 123 1.69 -20.91 51.98
C ARG A 123 1.91 -22.00 53.03
N LYS A 124 2.98 -22.79 52.92
CA LYS A 124 3.34 -23.79 53.93
C LYS A 124 3.63 -23.16 55.30
N LYS A 125 4.28 -21.99 55.33
CA LYS A 125 4.53 -21.24 56.58
C LYS A 125 3.23 -20.76 57.21
N ILE A 126 2.31 -20.22 56.41
CA ILE A 126 0.96 -19.80 56.83
C ILE A 126 0.19 -20.99 57.42
N ASP A 127 0.18 -22.13 56.73
CA ASP A 127 -0.49 -23.34 57.22
C ASP A 127 0.09 -23.82 58.56
N ASN A 128 1.41 -23.77 58.72
CA ASN A 128 2.08 -24.11 59.97
C ASN A 128 1.71 -23.15 61.11
N LEU A 129 1.77 -21.83 60.87
CA LEU A 129 1.37 -20.82 61.85
C LEU A 129 -0.10 -20.99 62.26
N ASN A 130 -1.01 -21.26 61.32
CA ASN A 130 -2.41 -21.55 61.62
C ASN A 130 -2.57 -22.77 62.53
N MET A 131 -1.81 -23.85 62.29
CA MET A 131 -1.81 -25.03 63.16
C MET A 131 -1.31 -24.69 64.58
N GLN A 132 -0.23 -23.91 64.71
CA GLN A 132 0.30 -23.47 66.01
C GLN A 132 -0.70 -22.58 66.76
N ILE A 133 -1.36 -21.65 66.06
CA ILE A 133 -2.43 -20.81 66.61
C ILE A 133 -3.60 -21.66 67.09
N GLY A 134 -3.98 -22.70 66.35
CA GLY A 134 -4.99 -23.67 66.77
C GLY A 134 -4.61 -24.39 68.06
N GLN A 135 -3.37 -24.88 68.15
CA GLN A 135 -2.85 -25.56 69.34
C GLN A 135 -2.83 -24.65 70.57
N ILE A 136 -2.30 -23.44 70.45
CA ILE A 136 -2.25 -22.50 71.58
C ILE A 136 -3.64 -22.01 71.97
N SER A 137 -4.56 -21.84 71.00
CA SER A 137 -5.96 -21.51 71.31
C SER A 137 -6.63 -22.62 72.12
N GLY A 138 -6.34 -23.89 71.82
CA GLY A 138 -6.78 -25.02 72.65
C GLY A 138 -6.22 -24.97 74.08
N GLN A 139 -4.94 -24.62 74.24
CA GLN A 139 -4.31 -24.45 75.56
C GLN A 139 -4.92 -23.28 76.34
N ILE A 140 -5.20 -22.15 75.68
CA ILE A 140 -5.86 -20.99 76.28
C ILE A 140 -7.23 -21.41 76.82
N ILE A 141 -8.05 -22.13 76.04
CA ILE A 141 -9.37 -22.59 76.51
C ILE A 141 -9.25 -23.45 77.77
N LEU A 142 -8.28 -24.37 77.81
CA LEU A 142 -8.04 -25.21 78.99
C LEU A 142 -7.61 -24.38 80.20
N HIS A 143 -6.63 -23.49 80.04
CA HIS A 143 -6.12 -22.64 81.13
C HIS A 143 -7.12 -21.58 81.58
N GLN A 144 -8.00 -21.12 80.69
CA GLN A 144 -9.14 -20.25 81.02
C GLN A 144 -10.08 -20.95 82.01
N SER A 145 -10.48 -22.19 81.71
CA SER A 145 -11.35 -22.97 82.60
C SER A 145 -10.70 -23.25 83.96
N PHE A 146 -9.38 -23.48 83.97
CA PHE A 146 -8.60 -23.66 85.19
C PHE A 146 -8.54 -22.36 86.01
N TYR A 147 -8.23 -21.23 85.37
CA TYR A 147 -8.26 -19.90 85.98
C TYR A 147 -9.62 -19.60 86.60
N GLU A 148 -10.72 -19.85 85.88
CA GLU A 148 -12.08 -19.63 86.40
C GLU A 148 -12.38 -20.48 87.65
N THR A 149 -11.86 -21.71 87.70
CA THR A 149 -12.00 -22.60 88.86
C THR A 149 -11.24 -22.05 90.06
N ILE A 150 -9.96 -21.70 89.88
CA ILE A 150 -9.12 -21.13 90.94
C ILE A 150 -9.67 -19.78 91.41
N ASN A 151 -10.18 -18.95 90.50
CA ASN A 151 -10.79 -17.67 90.83
C ASN A 151 -12.05 -17.85 91.69
N LYS A 152 -12.89 -18.86 91.41
CA LYS A 152 -14.05 -19.19 92.26
C LYS A 152 -13.61 -19.65 93.66
N GLU A 153 -12.59 -20.51 93.74
CA GLU A 153 -12.04 -20.98 95.01
C GLU A 153 -11.48 -19.82 95.84
N TYR A 154 -10.70 -18.93 95.21
CA TYR A 154 -10.14 -17.73 95.84
C TYR A 154 -11.23 -16.81 96.40
N ASN A 155 -12.27 -16.51 95.60
CA ASN A 155 -13.39 -15.66 96.04
C ASN A 155 -14.23 -16.30 97.16
N LEU A 156 -14.41 -17.63 97.15
CA LEU A 156 -15.06 -18.33 98.26
C LEU A 156 -14.24 -18.21 99.54
N PHE A 157 -12.91 -18.32 99.42
CA PHE A 157 -12.00 -18.25 100.56
C PHE A 157 -11.94 -16.84 101.18
N LEU A 158 -12.01 -15.78 100.36
CA LEU A 158 -12.17 -14.40 100.83
C LEU A 158 -13.38 -14.26 101.77
N ASN A 159 -14.53 -14.83 101.40
CA ASN A 159 -15.73 -14.81 102.23
C ASN A 159 -15.57 -15.59 103.54
N LEU A 160 -14.80 -16.68 103.55
CA LEU A 160 -14.52 -17.47 104.78
C LEU A 160 -13.55 -16.74 105.72
N LEU A 161 -12.59 -16.00 105.17
CA LEU A 161 -11.66 -15.17 105.92
C LEU A 161 -12.38 -14.04 106.65
N GLU A 162 -13.33 -13.37 105.99
CA GLU A 162 -14.19 -12.33 106.60
C GLU A 162 -14.99 -12.87 107.79
N ARG A 163 -15.42 -14.13 107.70
CA ARG A 163 -16.14 -14.84 108.78
C ARG A 163 -15.21 -15.40 109.86
N ARG A 164 -13.89 -15.16 109.77
CA ARG A 164 -12.84 -15.69 110.66
C ARG A 164 -12.78 -17.22 110.72
N GLN A 165 -13.14 -17.89 109.62
CA GLN A 165 -13.18 -19.36 109.50
C GLN A 165 -11.99 -19.94 108.71
N ALA A 166 -11.04 -19.11 108.30
CA ALA A 166 -9.87 -19.49 107.52
C ALA A 166 -8.60 -18.82 108.08
N THR A 167 -7.43 -19.37 107.75
CA THR A 167 -6.14 -18.81 108.16
C THR A 167 -5.52 -17.91 107.08
N LEU A 168 -4.71 -16.93 107.50
CA LEU A 168 -4.03 -16.01 106.58
C LEU A 168 -3.05 -16.75 105.65
N ASN A 169 -2.31 -17.74 106.18
CA ASN A 169 -1.34 -18.52 105.40
C ASN A 169 -2.01 -19.33 104.27
N GLU A 170 -3.20 -19.89 104.52
CA GLU A 170 -3.97 -20.59 103.48
C GLU A 170 -4.48 -19.62 102.41
N MET A 171 -4.83 -18.39 102.80
CA MET A 171 -5.23 -17.36 101.87
C MET A 171 -4.09 -16.93 100.95
N GLU A 172 -2.89 -16.69 101.49
CA GLU A 172 -1.69 -16.34 100.70
C GLU A 172 -1.36 -17.43 99.67
N ALA A 173 -1.46 -18.71 100.05
CA ALA A 173 -1.24 -19.82 99.12
C ALA A 173 -2.26 -19.84 97.97
N ARG A 174 -3.53 -19.49 98.23
CA ARG A 174 -4.59 -19.40 97.21
C ARG A 174 -4.42 -18.19 96.30
N GLU A 175 -4.02 -17.06 96.87
CA GLU A 175 -3.68 -15.85 96.12
C GLU A 175 -2.54 -16.13 95.13
N GLN A 176 -1.47 -16.78 95.59
CA GLN A 176 -0.36 -17.19 94.73
C GLN A 176 -0.81 -18.12 93.60
N ALA A 177 -1.68 -19.10 93.89
CA ALA A 177 -2.21 -20.00 92.86
C ALA A 177 -3.07 -19.25 91.82
N TRP A 178 -3.88 -18.28 92.25
CA TRP A 178 -4.67 -17.43 91.34
C TRP A 178 -3.77 -16.55 90.46
N MET A 179 -2.77 -15.88 91.05
CA MET A 179 -1.81 -15.07 90.29
C MET A 179 -1.03 -15.90 89.27
N GLN A 180 -0.62 -17.12 89.64
CA GLN A 180 0.06 -18.04 88.72
C GLN A 180 -0.86 -18.48 87.57
N ALA A 181 -2.13 -18.78 87.85
CA ALA A 181 -3.11 -19.14 86.83
C ALA A 181 -3.37 -17.97 85.86
N GLN A 182 -3.51 -16.75 86.39
CA GLN A 182 -3.68 -15.54 85.58
C GLN A 182 -2.46 -15.26 84.70
N SER A 183 -1.26 -15.21 85.30
CA SER A 183 -0.01 -14.97 84.55
C SER A 183 0.18 -15.99 83.44
N LYS A 184 -0.14 -17.27 83.70
CA LYS A 184 -0.03 -18.32 82.68
C LYS A 184 -0.99 -18.11 81.50
N LEU A 185 -2.20 -17.64 81.77
CA LEU A 185 -3.18 -17.32 80.74
C LEU A 185 -2.71 -16.13 79.90
N GLU A 186 -2.27 -15.05 80.54
CA GLU A 186 -1.75 -13.86 79.87
C GLU A 186 -0.52 -14.19 78.99
N ASP A 187 0.39 -15.06 79.46
CA ASP A 187 1.54 -15.54 78.67
C ASP A 187 1.12 -16.28 77.39
N LEU A 188 0.08 -17.11 77.48
CA LEU A 188 -0.45 -17.86 76.34
C LEU A 188 -1.17 -16.93 75.36
N GLU A 189 -1.95 -15.97 75.85
CA GLU A 189 -2.61 -14.95 75.03
C GLU A 189 -1.60 -14.06 74.30
N GLY A 190 -0.55 -13.60 75.00
CA GLY A 190 0.54 -12.83 74.40
C GLY A 190 1.30 -13.64 73.35
N SER A 191 1.51 -14.94 73.59
CA SER A 191 2.13 -15.84 72.62
C SER A 191 1.25 -16.06 71.38
N LYS A 192 -0.08 -16.16 71.55
CA LYS A 192 -1.03 -16.22 70.45
C LYS A 192 -1.02 -14.95 69.61
N LEU A 193 -1.01 -13.78 70.26
CA LEU A 193 -0.96 -12.49 69.56
C LEU A 193 0.31 -12.34 68.71
N ARG A 194 1.46 -12.79 69.23
CA ARG A 194 2.72 -12.84 68.47
C ARG A 194 2.62 -13.73 67.23
N LEU A 195 2.06 -14.94 67.35
CA LEU A 195 1.86 -15.84 66.21
C LEU A 195 0.90 -15.26 65.17
N ILE A 196 -0.15 -14.54 65.60
CA ILE A 196 -1.06 -13.83 64.68
C ILE A 196 -0.30 -12.73 63.92
N GLY A 197 0.56 -11.95 64.60
CA GLY A 197 1.40 -10.96 63.91
C GLY A 197 2.35 -11.57 62.88
N GLU A 198 2.94 -12.73 63.18
CA GLU A 198 3.78 -13.47 62.22
C GLU A 198 2.97 -14.04 61.04
N LEU A 199 1.72 -14.44 61.28
CA LEU A 199 0.79 -14.89 60.24
C LEU A 199 0.43 -13.74 59.30
N ASP A 200 0.10 -12.58 59.85
CA ASP A 200 -0.25 -11.39 59.07
C ASP A 200 0.93 -10.91 58.21
N ASP A 201 2.15 -10.90 58.75
CA ASP A 201 3.37 -10.59 57.97
C ASP A 201 3.59 -11.59 56.82
N ALA A 202 3.43 -12.89 57.07
CA ALA A 202 3.55 -13.91 56.03
C ALA A 202 2.47 -13.78 54.94
N GLN A 203 1.24 -13.40 55.30
CA GLN A 203 0.15 -13.15 54.34
C GLN A 203 0.40 -11.88 53.53
N TYR A 204 0.92 -10.83 54.15
CA TYR A 204 1.31 -9.61 53.47
C TYR A 204 2.41 -9.89 52.44
N GLN A 205 3.46 -10.60 52.84
CA GLN A 205 4.56 -11.02 51.95
C GLN A 205 4.06 -11.83 50.75
N LEU A 206 3.11 -12.75 50.98
CA LEU A 206 2.50 -13.56 49.92
C LEU A 206 1.73 -12.71 48.90
N THR A 207 1.11 -11.61 49.35
CA THR A 207 0.37 -10.71 48.45
C THR A 207 1.32 -9.77 47.71
N SER A 208 2.32 -9.22 48.41
CA SER A 208 3.27 -8.26 47.84
C SER A 208 4.18 -8.87 46.77
N ILE A 209 4.57 -10.15 46.93
CA ILE A 209 5.46 -10.81 45.97
C ILE A 209 4.79 -10.99 44.60
N GLY A 210 3.50 -11.31 44.59
CA GLY A 210 2.74 -11.45 43.35
C GLY A 210 2.63 -10.14 42.57
N ILE A 211 2.40 -9.02 43.27
CA ILE A 211 2.37 -7.68 42.66
C ILE A 211 3.74 -7.30 42.11
N SER A 212 4.80 -7.44 42.92
CA SER A 212 6.16 -7.09 42.50
C SER A 212 6.63 -7.92 41.31
N THR A 213 6.30 -9.21 41.27
CA THR A 213 6.68 -10.09 40.17
C THR A 213 5.90 -9.75 38.90
N ALA A 214 4.61 -9.43 39.01
CA ALA A 214 3.81 -8.99 37.88
C ALA A 214 4.39 -7.74 37.20
N ASP A 215 4.77 -6.72 38.00
CA ASP A 215 5.39 -5.49 37.48
C ASP A 215 6.72 -5.76 36.76
N GLU A 216 7.58 -6.62 37.32
CA GLU A 216 8.85 -7.00 36.68
C GLU A 216 8.63 -7.76 35.37
N ILE A 217 7.68 -8.70 35.37
CA ILE A 217 7.32 -9.49 34.17
C ILE A 217 6.76 -8.58 33.08
N ASP A 218 5.94 -7.60 33.42
CA ASP A 218 5.40 -6.65 32.44
C ASP A 218 6.50 -5.72 31.91
N GLY A 219 7.47 -5.34 32.75
CA GLY A 219 8.69 -4.66 32.30
C GLY A 219 9.51 -5.49 31.28
N LEU A 220 9.65 -6.80 31.52
CA LEU A 220 10.33 -7.71 30.59
C LEU A 220 9.54 -7.91 29.29
N LYS A 221 8.21 -8.06 29.37
CA LYS A 221 7.35 -8.15 28.18
C LYS A 221 7.44 -6.92 27.30
N ASN A 222 7.44 -5.73 27.87
CA ASN A 222 7.61 -4.50 27.10
C ASN A 222 8.95 -4.48 26.34
N ARG A 223 10.05 -4.91 26.97
CA ARG A 223 11.34 -5.04 26.27
C ARG A 223 11.30 -6.09 25.16
N ILE A 224 10.59 -7.21 25.37
CA ILE A 224 10.38 -8.22 24.33
C ILE A 224 9.61 -7.61 23.15
N PHE A 225 8.55 -6.84 23.41
CA PHE A 225 7.80 -6.14 22.36
C PHE A 225 8.67 -5.14 21.59
N ASP A 226 9.52 -4.37 22.27
CA ASP A 226 10.46 -3.46 21.62
C ASP A 226 11.44 -4.21 20.69
N ILE A 227 11.89 -5.40 21.09
CA ILE A 227 12.76 -6.24 20.27
C ILE A 227 11.99 -6.87 19.11
N ASP A 228 10.75 -7.33 19.33
CA ASP A 228 9.90 -7.88 18.27
C ASP A 228 9.62 -6.82 17.19
N GLU A 229 9.40 -5.55 17.59
CA GLU A 229 9.27 -4.44 16.64
C GLU A 229 10.57 -4.20 15.86
N LYS A 230 11.73 -4.22 16.53
CA LYS A 230 13.03 -4.10 15.86
C LYS A 230 13.27 -5.23 14.87
N LEU A 231 12.94 -6.48 15.24
CA LEU A 231 13.05 -7.65 14.37
C LEU A 231 12.16 -7.51 13.14
N ALA A 232 10.89 -7.13 13.31
CA ALA A 232 9.96 -6.92 12.20
C ALA A 232 10.46 -5.81 11.24
N ASN A 233 10.97 -4.71 11.79
CA ASN A 233 11.58 -3.63 11.01
C ASN A 233 12.86 -4.10 10.31
N SER A 234 13.66 -4.92 10.97
CA SER A 234 14.90 -5.48 10.44
C SER A 234 14.65 -6.48 9.30
N GLU A 235 13.60 -7.29 9.39
CA GLU A 235 13.17 -8.21 8.32
C GLU A 235 12.57 -7.45 7.14
N ALA A 236 11.73 -6.44 7.38
CA ALA A 236 11.17 -5.59 6.34
C ALA A 236 12.27 -4.84 5.55
N ARG A 237 13.39 -4.52 6.20
CA ARG A 237 14.57 -3.91 5.56
C ARG A 237 15.43 -4.91 4.80
N ARG A 238 15.27 -6.21 5.00
CA ARG A 238 16.12 -7.24 4.35
C ARG A 238 15.69 -7.47 2.91
N SER A 239 14.39 -7.69 2.70
CA SER A 239 13.87 -7.94 1.35
C SER A 239 12.47 -7.38 1.16
N ILE A 240 12.21 -6.83 -0.02
CA ILE A 240 10.90 -6.32 -0.40
C ILE A 240 10.38 -7.12 -1.59
N GLU A 241 9.18 -7.66 -1.45
CA GLU A 241 8.42 -8.22 -2.56
C GLU A 241 7.65 -7.12 -3.26
N VAL A 242 7.88 -6.95 -4.55
CA VAL A 242 7.12 -6.00 -5.37
C VAL A 242 6.07 -6.77 -6.15
N ARG A 243 4.81 -6.34 -5.99
CA ARG A 243 3.63 -7.00 -6.54
C ARG A 243 2.94 -6.13 -7.58
N ALA A 244 2.15 -6.75 -8.45
CA ALA A 244 1.41 -6.07 -9.50
C ALA A 244 0.28 -5.20 -8.91
N PRO A 245 0.24 -3.89 -9.20
CA PRO A 245 -0.81 -3.01 -8.65
C PRO A 245 -2.20 -3.27 -9.25
N GLU A 246 -2.27 -3.78 -10.49
CA GLU A 246 -3.50 -4.17 -11.19
C GLU A 246 -3.26 -5.34 -12.14
N ALA A 247 -4.35 -5.99 -12.56
CA ALA A 247 -4.31 -7.07 -13.55
C ALA A 247 -3.99 -6.56 -14.96
N GLY A 248 -3.02 -7.20 -15.62
CA GLY A 248 -2.52 -6.76 -16.92
C GLY A 248 -1.56 -7.73 -17.57
N VAL A 249 -0.92 -7.29 -18.65
CA VAL A 249 0.11 -8.04 -19.36
C VAL A 249 1.44 -7.32 -19.19
N VAL A 250 2.47 -8.05 -18.78
CA VAL A 250 3.84 -7.52 -18.67
C VAL A 250 4.39 -7.34 -20.07
N THR A 251 4.70 -6.11 -20.48
CA THR A 251 5.14 -5.82 -21.86
C THR A 251 6.63 -5.55 -22.01
N ALA A 252 7.29 -5.12 -20.94
CA ALA A 252 8.72 -4.84 -20.95
C ALA A 252 9.28 -5.04 -19.55
N ILE A 253 10.36 -5.80 -19.42
CA ILE A 253 11.13 -6.00 -18.20
C ILE A 253 12.49 -5.33 -18.40
N ILE A 254 12.78 -4.35 -17.55
CA ILE A 254 13.98 -3.51 -17.62
C ILE A 254 15.02 -4.00 -16.59
N GLY A 255 14.57 -4.38 -15.40
CA GLY A 255 15.44 -4.86 -14.32
C GLY A 255 15.67 -6.38 -14.39
N HIS A 256 16.93 -6.80 -14.27
CA HIS A 256 17.33 -8.20 -14.32
C HIS A 256 17.90 -8.69 -12.98
N PRO A 257 17.69 -9.97 -12.61
CA PRO A 257 18.30 -10.54 -11.40
C PRO A 257 19.81 -10.29 -11.33
N GLY A 258 20.31 -9.92 -10.15
CA GLY A 258 21.71 -9.57 -9.90
C GLY A 258 22.08 -8.11 -10.18
N GLN A 259 21.20 -7.32 -10.78
CA GLN A 259 21.43 -5.89 -11.01
C GLN A 259 21.12 -5.07 -9.75
N VAL A 260 21.96 -4.06 -9.49
CA VAL A 260 21.69 -3.02 -8.47
C VAL A 260 20.78 -1.96 -9.08
N VAL A 261 19.69 -1.65 -8.38
CA VAL A 261 18.74 -0.61 -8.78
C VAL A 261 18.60 0.43 -7.67
N GLY A 262 18.37 1.69 -8.05
CA GLY A 262 18.05 2.77 -7.12
C GLY A 262 16.55 2.84 -6.82
N SER A 263 16.18 3.57 -5.77
CA SER A 263 14.76 3.90 -5.52
C SER A 263 14.19 4.72 -6.70
N GLY A 264 12.99 4.37 -7.14
CA GLY A 264 12.31 4.96 -8.29
C GLY A 264 12.79 4.46 -9.66
N ALA A 265 13.80 3.57 -9.72
CA ALA A 265 14.26 3.01 -10.99
C ALA A 265 13.13 2.21 -11.67
N PRO A 266 12.87 2.41 -12.97
CA PRO A 266 11.83 1.68 -13.68
C PRO A 266 12.22 0.20 -13.84
N MET A 267 11.32 -0.70 -13.49
CA MET A 267 11.58 -2.14 -13.44
C MET A 267 10.84 -2.89 -14.53
N MET A 268 9.57 -2.57 -14.74
CA MET A 268 8.75 -3.16 -15.80
C MET A 268 7.54 -2.30 -16.15
N LYS A 269 6.94 -2.56 -17.31
CA LYS A 269 5.70 -1.92 -17.76
C LYS A 269 4.58 -2.95 -17.90
N ILE A 270 3.41 -2.64 -17.33
CA ILE A 270 2.20 -3.47 -17.36
C ILE A 270 1.11 -2.73 -18.12
N VAL A 271 0.48 -3.42 -19.08
CA VAL A 271 -0.70 -2.93 -19.81
C VAL A 271 -1.95 -3.57 -19.21
N PRO A 272 -2.92 -2.79 -18.69
CA PRO A 272 -4.14 -3.37 -18.12
C PRO A 272 -4.92 -4.20 -19.14
N LYS A 273 -5.42 -5.37 -18.72
CA LYS A 273 -6.06 -6.36 -19.61
C LYS A 273 -7.26 -5.78 -20.37
N HIS A 274 -8.04 -4.92 -19.69
CA HIS A 274 -9.25 -4.27 -20.21
C HIS A 274 -9.02 -2.81 -20.67
N ALA A 275 -7.77 -2.38 -20.84
CA ALA A 275 -7.52 -1.04 -21.36
C ALA A 275 -8.03 -0.90 -22.81
N ALA A 276 -9.02 -0.02 -23.00
CA ALA A 276 -9.41 0.46 -24.31
C ALA A 276 -8.31 1.37 -24.86
N MET A 277 -7.81 1.09 -26.05
CA MET A 277 -6.82 1.94 -26.72
C MET A 277 -7.49 3.17 -27.31
N ARG A 278 -6.75 4.28 -27.29
CA ARG A 278 -7.08 5.54 -27.96
C ARG A 278 -5.89 5.97 -28.82
N ALA A 279 -6.16 6.67 -29.90
CA ALA A 279 -5.15 7.36 -30.68
C ALA A 279 -5.02 8.79 -30.15
N GLU A 280 -3.81 9.20 -29.76
CA GLU A 280 -3.50 10.58 -29.43
C GLU A 280 -2.78 11.18 -30.63
N LEU A 281 -3.48 12.03 -31.37
CA LEU A 281 -3.02 12.66 -32.61
C LEU A 281 -2.63 14.12 -32.36
N LEU A 282 -1.63 14.59 -33.10
CA LEU A 282 -1.21 15.98 -33.12
C LEU A 282 -1.81 16.70 -34.32
N ALA A 283 -2.65 17.70 -34.04
CA ALA A 283 -3.22 18.58 -35.04
C ALA A 283 -2.45 19.92 -35.07
N PRO A 284 -2.08 20.44 -36.24
CA PRO A 284 -1.47 21.77 -36.34
C PRO A 284 -2.48 22.87 -35.98
N SER A 285 -1.99 24.02 -35.51
CA SER A 285 -2.82 25.17 -35.11
C SER A 285 -3.85 25.62 -36.15
N ASN A 286 -3.50 25.54 -37.45
CA ASN A 286 -4.42 25.90 -38.54
C ASN A 286 -5.57 24.90 -38.75
N ALA A 287 -5.51 23.73 -38.10
CA ALA A 287 -6.51 22.68 -38.18
C ALA A 287 -7.47 22.65 -36.99
N ILE A 288 -7.02 23.14 -35.83
CA ILE A 288 -7.71 22.91 -34.55
C ILE A 288 -9.13 23.50 -34.53
N GLY A 289 -9.31 24.68 -35.13
CA GLY A 289 -10.61 25.37 -35.18
C GLY A 289 -11.66 24.69 -36.06
N PHE A 290 -11.32 23.59 -36.71
CA PHE A 290 -12.24 22.86 -37.59
C PHE A 290 -12.48 21.40 -37.15
N ILE A 291 -11.78 20.93 -36.10
CA ILE A 291 -11.96 19.56 -35.57
C ILE A 291 -12.84 19.67 -34.32
N HIS A 292 -13.96 18.97 -34.32
CA HIS A 292 -14.91 18.96 -33.23
C HIS A 292 -15.04 17.58 -32.60
N GLN A 293 -15.50 17.55 -31.35
CA GLN A 293 -15.89 16.31 -30.69
C GLN A 293 -17.02 15.63 -31.49
N GLY A 294 -16.85 14.33 -31.76
CA GLY A 294 -17.80 13.54 -32.56
C GLY A 294 -17.38 13.36 -34.02
N ASP A 295 -16.40 14.12 -34.52
CA ASP A 295 -15.96 13.99 -35.91
C ASP A 295 -15.37 12.61 -36.21
N ARG A 296 -15.60 12.14 -37.44
CA ARG A 296 -15.05 10.86 -37.92
C ARG A 296 -13.64 11.09 -38.47
N VAL A 297 -12.69 10.35 -37.92
CA VAL A 297 -11.28 10.37 -38.31
C VAL A 297 -10.89 9.01 -38.87
N LEU A 298 -10.18 9.03 -39.98
CA LEU A 298 -9.66 7.83 -40.60
C LEU A 298 -8.25 7.55 -40.07
N LEU A 299 -8.07 6.41 -39.42
CA LEU A 299 -6.83 5.97 -38.79
C LEU A 299 -6.10 4.97 -39.68
N ARG A 300 -4.80 5.21 -39.88
CA ARG A 300 -3.85 4.30 -40.53
C ARG A 300 -2.77 3.93 -39.54
N TYR A 301 -2.60 2.65 -39.28
CA TYR A 301 -1.63 2.14 -38.29
C TYR A 301 -0.31 1.78 -38.97
N SER A 302 0.81 2.32 -38.51
CA SER A 302 2.11 2.12 -39.18
C SER A 302 2.57 0.66 -39.20
N ALA A 303 2.22 -0.14 -38.18
CA ALA A 303 2.55 -1.57 -38.15
C ALA A 303 1.73 -2.42 -39.14
N PHE A 304 0.66 -1.86 -39.71
CA PHE A 304 -0.27 -2.53 -40.62
C PHE A 304 -0.48 -1.70 -41.89
N PRO A 305 0.31 -1.93 -42.96
CA PRO A 305 0.21 -1.18 -44.21
C PRO A 305 -1.23 -1.12 -44.75
N TYR A 306 -1.76 0.09 -44.88
CA TYR A 306 -3.16 0.34 -45.25
C TYR A 306 -3.52 -0.24 -46.63
N GLN A 307 -2.55 -0.38 -47.54
CA GLN A 307 -2.78 -0.99 -48.86
C GLN A 307 -3.23 -2.45 -48.75
N LYS A 308 -2.87 -3.14 -47.66
CA LYS A 308 -3.20 -4.55 -47.43
C LYS A 308 -4.31 -4.74 -46.40
N PHE A 309 -4.37 -3.88 -45.38
CA PHE A 309 -5.24 -4.06 -44.21
C PHE A 309 -6.36 -3.00 -44.10
N GLY A 310 -6.46 -2.12 -45.09
CA GLY A 310 -7.47 -1.07 -45.15
C GLY A 310 -7.21 0.08 -44.18
N GLU A 311 -8.21 0.95 -44.07
CA GLU A 311 -8.23 2.09 -43.17
C GLU A 311 -9.31 1.88 -42.10
N TYR A 312 -9.03 2.35 -40.88
CA TYR A 312 -9.92 2.12 -39.74
C TYR A 312 -10.60 3.43 -39.35
N TRP A 313 -11.87 3.39 -39.00
CA TRP A 313 -12.56 4.57 -38.49
C TRP A 313 -12.35 4.74 -36.99
N GLY A 314 -12.26 5.98 -36.56
CA GLY A 314 -12.32 6.40 -35.18
C GLY A 314 -13.16 7.66 -35.03
N THR A 315 -13.53 7.96 -33.79
CA THR A 315 -14.35 9.12 -33.45
C THR A 315 -13.58 10.04 -32.51
N VAL A 316 -13.56 11.35 -32.78
CA VAL A 316 -12.92 12.34 -31.91
C VAL A 316 -13.68 12.37 -30.58
N VAL A 317 -13.00 12.05 -29.49
CA VAL A 317 -13.54 12.07 -28.13
C VAL A 317 -13.29 13.42 -27.47
N ALA A 318 -12.12 14.01 -27.71
CA ALA A 318 -11.73 15.28 -27.11
C ALA A 318 -10.66 15.97 -27.96
N VAL A 319 -10.65 17.29 -27.89
CA VAL A 319 -9.67 18.18 -28.50
C VAL A 319 -9.11 19.04 -27.37
N SER A 320 -7.79 19.13 -27.23
CA SER A 320 -7.17 19.94 -26.18
C SER A 320 -7.29 21.44 -26.49
N ASP A 321 -7.70 22.23 -25.49
CA ASP A 321 -7.84 23.69 -25.60
C ASP A 321 -6.49 24.45 -25.56
N ALA A 322 -5.43 23.76 -25.12
CA ALA A 322 -4.08 24.32 -25.02
C ALA A 322 -3.15 23.67 -26.05
N ALA A 323 -2.27 24.51 -26.61
CA ALA A 323 -1.15 24.05 -27.43
C ALA A 323 -0.16 23.25 -26.57
N LEU A 324 0.36 22.16 -27.13
CA LEU A 324 1.40 21.37 -26.51
C LEU A 324 2.75 22.05 -26.65
N THR A 325 3.56 21.96 -25.60
CA THR A 325 4.97 22.35 -25.63
C THR A 325 5.80 21.36 -26.47
N PRO A 326 6.99 21.75 -26.96
CA PRO A 326 7.86 20.82 -27.68
C PRO A 326 8.21 19.56 -26.87
N GLU A 327 8.37 19.68 -25.56
CA GLU A 327 8.67 18.56 -24.66
C GLU A 327 7.48 17.59 -24.52
N GLU A 328 6.26 18.11 -24.41
CA GLU A 328 5.04 17.30 -24.37
C GLU A 328 4.81 16.54 -25.68
N VAL A 329 5.00 17.22 -26.83
CA VAL A 329 4.95 16.60 -28.16
C VAL A 329 5.93 15.44 -28.25
N GLN A 330 7.16 15.62 -27.77
CA GLN A 330 8.17 14.58 -27.77
C GLN A 330 7.81 13.40 -26.84
N SER A 331 7.24 13.68 -25.67
CA SER A 331 6.82 12.65 -24.71
C SER A 331 5.68 11.76 -25.24
N LEU A 332 4.76 12.33 -26.01
CA LEU A 332 3.63 11.62 -26.65
C LEU A 332 4.10 10.76 -27.83
N MET A 333 5.08 11.23 -28.58
CA MET A 333 5.64 10.53 -29.75
C MET A 333 6.59 9.39 -29.37
N MET A 334 7.35 9.55 -28.28
CA MET A 334 8.30 8.53 -27.81
C MET A 334 7.74 7.59 -26.73
N GLY A 335 6.49 7.79 -26.30
CA GLY A 335 5.82 6.93 -25.34
C GLY A 335 6.48 6.93 -23.96
N ALA A 336 6.22 7.97 -23.17
CA ALA A 336 6.49 8.03 -21.72
C ALA A 336 7.88 7.51 -21.26
N GLN A 337 8.95 7.79 -22.02
CA GLN A 337 10.32 7.70 -21.52
C GLN A 337 11.10 8.98 -21.87
N PRO A 338 11.56 9.75 -20.86
CA PRO A 338 12.58 10.77 -21.06
C PRO A 338 13.93 10.06 -21.11
N SER A 339 14.42 9.75 -22.31
CA SER A 339 15.82 9.39 -22.50
C SER A 339 16.50 10.45 -23.34
N ASN A 340 17.66 10.89 -22.86
CA ASN A 340 18.46 12.01 -23.36
C ASN A 340 19.15 11.71 -24.70
N HIS A 341 18.40 11.20 -25.68
CA HIS A 341 18.90 10.95 -27.03
C HIS A 341 18.11 11.80 -28.01
N SER A 342 18.71 12.95 -28.34
CA SER A 342 18.34 13.87 -29.39
C SER A 342 18.47 13.19 -30.76
N ALA A 343 17.48 12.39 -31.15
CA ALA A 343 17.39 11.83 -32.49
C ALA A 343 15.92 11.59 -32.88
N THR A 344 15.25 12.65 -33.33
CA THR A 344 14.15 12.56 -34.31
C THR A 344 14.01 13.94 -34.98
N LEU A 345 14.91 14.19 -35.93
CA LEU A 345 14.89 15.34 -36.84
C LEU A 345 13.56 15.34 -37.64
N GLY A 346 12.79 16.43 -37.54
CA GLY A 346 11.81 16.81 -38.57
C GLY A 346 10.41 17.24 -38.11
N LEU A 347 10.00 16.92 -36.88
CA LEU A 347 8.61 17.15 -36.40
C LEU A 347 8.51 18.00 -35.12
N LEU A 348 9.64 18.41 -34.55
CA LEU A 348 9.66 19.46 -33.54
C LEU A 348 9.17 20.76 -34.18
N PRO A 349 8.40 21.61 -33.46
CA PRO A 349 7.97 22.89 -33.99
C PRO A 349 9.21 23.74 -34.31
N THR A 350 9.58 23.77 -35.59
CA THR A 350 10.50 24.75 -36.13
C THR A 350 9.73 26.07 -36.25
N LYS A 351 10.43 27.16 -36.55
CA LYS A 351 9.83 28.49 -36.73
C LYS A 351 8.67 28.50 -37.75
N ASP A 352 8.54 27.46 -38.58
CA ASP A 352 7.55 27.31 -39.64
C ASP A 352 6.37 26.36 -39.33
N THR A 353 6.46 25.44 -38.35
CA THR A 353 5.43 24.38 -38.15
C THR A 353 4.30 24.79 -37.18
N GLY A 354 4.46 25.88 -36.42
CA GLY A 354 3.47 26.36 -35.47
C GLY A 354 3.20 25.39 -34.30
N PRO A 355 2.39 25.81 -33.30
CA PRO A 355 2.05 24.95 -32.17
C PRO A 355 1.14 23.78 -32.59
N PHE A 356 1.32 22.64 -31.93
CA PHE A 356 0.46 21.45 -32.08
C PHE A 356 -0.56 21.37 -30.95
N TYR A 357 -1.72 20.80 -31.25
CA TYR A 357 -2.79 20.53 -30.30
C TYR A 357 -3.09 19.04 -30.27
N ARG A 358 -3.45 18.51 -29.10
CA ARG A 358 -3.76 17.09 -28.93
C ARG A 358 -5.21 16.80 -29.29
N VAL A 359 -5.43 15.84 -30.17
CA VAL A 359 -6.74 15.31 -30.56
C VAL A 359 -6.82 13.85 -30.13
N ILE A 360 -7.77 13.52 -29.26
CA ILE A 360 -7.98 12.17 -28.75
C ILE A 360 -9.06 11.50 -29.58
N VAL A 361 -8.70 10.43 -30.28
CA VAL A 361 -9.60 9.64 -31.13
C VAL A 361 -9.78 8.25 -30.55
N LYS A 362 -11.03 7.82 -30.39
CA LYS A 362 -11.37 6.44 -30.03
C LYS A 362 -11.53 5.61 -31.30
N PRO A 363 -10.70 4.57 -31.53
CA PRO A 363 -10.91 3.63 -32.61
C PRO A 363 -12.22 2.86 -32.44
N ASP A 364 -12.96 2.66 -33.54
CA ASP A 364 -14.19 1.86 -33.53
C ASP A 364 -13.89 0.38 -33.23
N SER A 365 -12.74 -0.12 -33.71
CA SER A 365 -12.23 -1.46 -33.43
C SER A 365 -10.90 -1.38 -32.69
N GLN A 366 -10.78 -2.19 -31.63
CA GLN A 366 -9.55 -2.39 -30.87
C GLN A 366 -8.64 -3.47 -31.48
N PHE A 367 -9.08 -4.04 -32.60
CA PHE A 367 -8.42 -5.13 -33.32
C PHE A 367 -8.26 -4.78 -34.80
N VAL A 368 -7.14 -5.21 -35.36
CA VAL A 368 -6.85 -5.19 -36.79
C VAL A 368 -6.96 -6.62 -37.31
N ASN A 369 -7.69 -6.81 -38.40
CA ASN A 369 -7.78 -8.11 -39.06
C ASN A 369 -6.55 -8.31 -39.94
N VAL A 370 -5.66 -9.21 -39.51
CA VAL A 370 -4.41 -9.54 -40.22
C VAL A 370 -4.50 -10.98 -40.67
N TYR A 371 -4.71 -11.21 -41.97
CA TYR A 371 -4.83 -12.55 -42.57
C TYR A 371 -5.88 -13.44 -41.87
N GLY A 372 -7.04 -12.86 -41.51
CA GLY A 372 -8.14 -13.59 -40.86
C GLY A 372 -7.98 -13.74 -39.34
N LYS A 373 -6.90 -13.24 -38.73
CA LYS A 373 -6.70 -13.23 -37.28
C LYS A 373 -6.82 -11.81 -36.73
N ASN A 374 -7.71 -11.63 -35.76
CA ASN A 374 -7.85 -10.36 -35.05
C ASN A 374 -6.67 -10.17 -34.09
N ARG A 375 -5.79 -9.22 -34.39
CA ARG A 375 -4.70 -8.81 -33.49
C ARG A 375 -5.08 -7.53 -32.77
N LYS A 376 -4.90 -7.49 -31.44
CA LYS A 376 -5.10 -6.29 -30.62
C LYS A 376 -4.09 -5.22 -31.05
N LEU A 377 -4.51 -3.96 -31.05
CA LEU A 377 -3.62 -2.83 -31.32
C LEU A 377 -2.46 -2.79 -30.29
N PRO A 378 -1.20 -2.80 -30.73
CA PRO A 378 -0.05 -2.61 -29.84
C PRO A 378 -0.04 -1.20 -29.22
N VAL A 379 0.48 -1.09 -28.00
CA VAL A 379 0.73 0.21 -27.35
C VAL A 379 1.96 0.88 -27.97
N ASN A 380 2.02 2.21 -27.93
CA ASN A 380 3.07 3.05 -28.51
C ASN A 380 3.24 2.88 -30.04
N MET A 381 2.23 2.33 -30.72
CA MET A 381 2.25 2.21 -32.17
C MET A 381 1.94 3.56 -32.81
N GLN A 382 2.73 3.96 -33.82
CA GLN A 382 2.46 5.16 -34.61
C GLN A 382 1.16 5.01 -35.43
N VAL A 383 0.39 6.09 -35.48
CA VAL A 383 -0.89 6.18 -36.19
C VAL A 383 -0.99 7.52 -36.92
N GLN A 384 -1.44 7.48 -38.16
CA GLN A 384 -1.80 8.65 -38.95
C GLN A 384 -3.32 8.79 -38.97
N GLY A 385 -3.82 9.96 -38.60
CA GLY A 385 -5.23 10.30 -38.64
C GLY A 385 -5.54 11.30 -39.74
N TYR A 386 -6.59 11.05 -40.50
CA TYR A 386 -7.12 11.99 -41.48
C TYR A 386 -8.51 12.44 -41.04
N ALA A 387 -8.63 13.70 -40.63
CA ALA A 387 -9.92 14.33 -40.42
C ALA A 387 -10.47 14.77 -41.78
N ILE A 388 -11.71 14.36 -42.09
CA ILE A 388 -12.42 14.81 -43.28
C ILE A 388 -13.25 16.02 -42.86
N LEU A 389 -12.83 17.20 -43.29
CA LEU A 389 -13.52 18.44 -42.94
C LEU A 389 -14.62 18.75 -43.94
N ASP A 390 -15.45 19.72 -43.58
CA ASP A 390 -16.67 20.07 -44.28
C ASP A 390 -16.52 20.15 -45.80
N ARG A 391 -17.54 19.61 -46.46
CA ARG A 391 -17.68 19.57 -47.91
C ARG A 391 -18.03 20.96 -48.41
N ARG A 392 -17.02 21.74 -48.79
CA ARG A 392 -17.26 23.00 -49.49
C ARG A 392 -17.60 22.72 -50.96
N PRO A 393 -18.65 23.35 -51.51
CA PRO A 393 -18.98 23.19 -52.93
C PRO A 393 -17.88 23.81 -53.80
N LEU A 394 -17.54 23.16 -54.92
CA LEU A 394 -16.38 23.49 -55.77
C LEU A 394 -16.39 24.95 -56.26
N TYR A 395 -17.57 25.53 -56.48
CA TYR A 395 -17.69 26.91 -56.93
C TYR A 395 -17.05 27.92 -55.96
N GLN A 396 -17.03 27.66 -54.65
CA GLN A 396 -16.40 28.57 -53.69
C GLN A 396 -14.87 28.55 -53.78
N TRP A 397 -14.30 27.39 -54.12
CA TRP A 397 -12.85 27.20 -54.23
C TRP A 397 -12.27 27.88 -55.48
N ILE A 398 -13.00 27.87 -56.61
CA ILE A 398 -12.54 28.47 -57.87
C ILE A 398 -12.45 30.00 -57.81
N VAL A 399 -13.28 30.65 -56.99
CA VAL A 399 -13.38 32.13 -56.91
C VAL A 399 -12.50 32.70 -55.79
N GLU A 400 -12.00 31.87 -54.88
CA GLU A 400 -11.10 32.24 -53.77
C GLU A 400 -9.81 32.97 -54.22
N PRO A 401 -9.07 32.53 -55.26
CA PRO A 401 -7.89 33.26 -55.73
C PRO A 401 -8.22 34.64 -56.35
N LEU A 402 -9.47 34.90 -56.75
CA LEU A 402 -9.90 36.21 -57.24
C LEU A 402 -10.18 37.19 -56.09
N TYR A 403 -10.57 36.69 -54.92
CA TYR A 403 -10.88 37.52 -53.74
C TYR A 403 -9.64 37.84 -52.90
N ASP A 404 -8.65 36.95 -52.83
CA ASP A 404 -7.41 37.20 -52.07
C ASP A 404 -6.57 38.34 -52.66
N VAL A 405 -6.64 38.56 -53.97
CA VAL A 405 -5.93 39.68 -54.64
C VAL A 405 -6.51 41.04 -54.23
N GLY A 406 -7.79 41.12 -53.83
CA GLY A 406 -8.43 42.36 -53.37
C GLY A 406 -7.98 42.81 -51.98
N ARG A 407 -7.39 41.93 -51.16
CA ARG A 407 -7.03 42.25 -49.77
C ARG A 407 -5.57 42.66 -49.59
N ILE A 408 -4.70 42.35 -50.56
CA ILE A 408 -3.29 42.76 -50.56
C ILE A 408 -3.14 44.27 -50.85
N ALA A 409 -4.13 44.91 -51.47
CA ALA A 409 -4.08 46.33 -51.81
C ALA A 409 -4.35 47.31 -50.63
N HIS A 410 -4.74 46.82 -49.44
CA HIS A 410 -5.05 47.69 -48.30
C HIS A 410 -4.05 47.61 -47.13
N ARG A 411 -2.91 46.93 -47.34
CA ARG A 411 -1.78 46.84 -46.39
C ARG A 411 -0.43 47.03 -47.10
N LEU A 412 -0.32 48.11 -47.86
CA LEU A 412 0.97 48.71 -48.23
C LEU A 412 0.97 50.17 -47.76
#